data_AF-A0A9P6US29-F1
#
_entry.id   AF-A0A9P6US29-F1
#
_cell.length_a   1.000
_cell.length_b   1.000
_cell.length_c   1.000
_cell.angle_alpha   90.00
_cell.angle_beta   90.00
_cell.angle_gamma   90.00
#
_symmetry.space_group_name_H-M   'P 1'
#
loop_
_entity.id
_entity.type
_entity.pdbx_description
1 polymer ?
#
loop_
_entity_poly.entity_id
_entity_poly.type
_entity_poly.pdbx_seq_one_letter_code
_entity_poly.pdbx_strand_id
1 'polypeptide(L)'
;MGLRGTTDSILDLGALGMVEVKGIVIDVFAPVAGLQGLKQVDFIASLSATFDLDTAAVILNAFVDIHNPSNLTLNIGDLHLTAVSDYVSATKAGYALIKSLTLVPGDNRLVATSAVSFNDPAGGDLAIAILSSTDPIPFLMIALDDATSNVALNAGLNQLQTSVLLPPGLLEKAPANPPYSTTDMALKFLPTTVDDGLVQMTMKFLNPFIGSGYSFLHMINPHDSDADPRGVIKGSSKVFELLDDLTFSLSGNNTATVTFNIKLHADPTLDRSFYQSLVTESASGNVQLIMNFNPVITLGQDPTEYAPFWTSQIIASGTGGVIPFKAGSDFGLILDWYDKQFPAIVAVPTVATPSPTSTTDVAMPTSLAASPSPVATSTTDPAPPAITVV
;
A
#
# COMPACT_ATOMS: atom_id res chain seq x y z
N MET A 1 33.47 -5.42 -23.14
CA MET A 1 33.23 -6.84 -23.46
C MET A 1 32.39 -6.88 -24.73
N GLY A 2 32.72 -7.77 -25.68
CA GLY A 2 31.99 -7.96 -26.94
C GLY A 2 31.16 -9.23 -26.93
N LEU A 3 30.19 -9.34 -27.84
CA LEU A 3 29.41 -10.56 -28.03
C LEU A 3 30.25 -11.58 -28.80
N ARG A 4 30.37 -12.78 -28.26
CA ARG A 4 31.06 -13.90 -28.90
C ARG A 4 30.07 -14.98 -29.27
N GLY A 5 30.10 -15.37 -30.54
CA GLY A 5 29.33 -16.49 -31.05
C GLY A 5 30.17 -17.29 -32.03
N THR A 6 29.75 -18.52 -32.27
CA THR A 6 30.27 -19.35 -33.35
C THR A 6 29.14 -19.68 -34.29
N THR A 7 29.38 -19.57 -35.58
CA THR A 7 28.43 -20.03 -36.61
C THR A 7 29.16 -20.93 -37.59
N ASP A 8 28.42 -21.84 -38.19
CA ASP A 8 28.88 -22.67 -39.28
C ASP A 8 28.33 -22.10 -40.58
N SER A 9 29.17 -21.94 -41.60
CA SER A 9 28.76 -21.43 -42.91
C SER A 9 29.03 -22.47 -43.99
N ILE A 10 28.04 -22.70 -44.85
CA ILE A 10 28.19 -23.56 -46.02
C ILE A 10 28.36 -22.64 -47.24
N LEU A 11 29.54 -22.66 -47.85
CA LEU A 11 29.80 -22.00 -49.13
C LEU A 11 29.50 -22.95 -50.28
N ASP A 12 28.57 -22.58 -51.14
CA ASP A 12 28.33 -23.28 -52.41
C ASP A 12 29.27 -22.71 -53.48
N LEU A 13 30.22 -23.52 -53.95
CA LEU A 13 31.18 -23.16 -54.99
C LEU A 13 30.72 -23.61 -56.39
N GLY A 14 29.44 -23.94 -56.56
CA GLY A 14 28.85 -24.38 -57.82
C GLY A 14 29.41 -25.73 -58.26
N ALA A 15 30.05 -25.77 -59.44
CA ALA A 15 30.61 -27.01 -59.99
C ALA A 15 31.73 -27.64 -59.12
N LEU A 16 32.26 -26.90 -58.14
CA LEU A 16 33.29 -27.37 -57.21
C LEU A 16 32.72 -27.94 -55.90
N GLY A 17 31.39 -27.95 -55.74
CA GLY A 17 30.71 -28.52 -54.57
C GLY A 17 30.53 -27.54 -53.41
N MET A 18 29.98 -28.05 -52.30
CA MET A 18 29.77 -27.28 -51.07
C MET A 18 30.93 -27.47 -50.10
N VAL A 19 31.39 -26.38 -49.50
CA VAL A 19 32.43 -26.36 -48.47
C VAL A 19 31.81 -25.84 -47.17
N GLU A 20 31.81 -26.68 -46.14
CA GLU A 20 31.38 -26.32 -44.80
C GLU A 20 32.57 -25.74 -44.02
N VAL A 21 32.47 -24.48 -43.61
CA VAL A 21 33.42 -23.82 -42.73
C VAL A 21 32.79 -23.79 -41.34
N LYS A 22 33.29 -24.67 -40.47
CA LYS A 22 32.83 -24.80 -39.08
C LYS A 22 33.53 -23.83 -38.15
N GLY A 23 32.81 -23.35 -37.15
CA GLY A 23 33.36 -22.59 -36.04
C GLY A 23 33.91 -21.23 -36.47
N ILE A 24 33.25 -20.56 -37.42
CA ILE A 24 33.56 -19.15 -37.70
C ILE A 24 33.29 -18.38 -36.42
N VAL A 25 34.37 -17.94 -35.79
CA VAL A 25 34.31 -17.13 -34.58
C VAL A 25 33.86 -15.75 -34.98
N ILE A 26 32.62 -15.42 -34.62
CA ILE A 26 32.10 -14.06 -34.72
C ILE A 26 32.45 -13.38 -33.40
N ASP A 27 33.53 -12.60 -33.40
CA ASP A 27 33.87 -11.69 -32.31
C ASP A 27 33.34 -10.30 -32.68
N VAL A 28 32.10 -10.01 -32.31
CA VAL A 28 31.52 -8.67 -32.54
C VAL A 28 31.94 -7.79 -31.37
N PHE A 29 32.83 -6.83 -31.65
CA PHE A 29 33.04 -5.69 -30.76
C PHE A 29 31.86 -4.73 -30.88
N ALA A 30 30.69 -5.19 -30.42
CA ALA A 30 29.61 -4.29 -30.07
C ALA A 30 29.91 -3.87 -28.63
N PRO A 31 30.35 -2.62 -28.36
CA PRO A 31 30.33 -2.14 -27.00
C PRO A 31 28.89 -2.30 -26.51
N VAL A 32 28.68 -3.16 -25.51
CA VAL A 32 27.36 -3.32 -24.88
C VAL A 32 27.11 -2.11 -23.97
N ALA A 33 27.21 -0.92 -24.55
CA ALA A 33 27.04 0.36 -23.89
C ALA A 33 25.65 0.44 -23.26
N GLY A 34 24.64 -0.21 -23.85
CA GLY A 34 23.31 -0.25 -23.27
C GLY A 34 23.24 -0.97 -21.92
N LEU A 35 24.07 -2.00 -21.68
CA LEU A 35 24.17 -2.60 -20.34
C LEU A 35 24.94 -1.71 -19.35
N GLN A 36 25.73 -0.73 -19.81
CA GLN A 36 26.35 0.25 -18.92
C GLN A 36 25.31 1.17 -18.29
N GLY A 37 24.16 1.37 -18.96
CA GLY A 37 23.02 2.10 -18.41
C GLY A 37 22.55 1.55 -17.07
N LEU A 38 22.61 0.23 -16.88
CA LEU A 38 22.20 -0.43 -15.63
C LEU A 38 23.08 -0.06 -14.43
N LYS A 39 24.29 0.48 -14.66
CA LYS A 39 25.17 0.95 -13.58
C LYS A 39 24.71 2.28 -12.98
N GLN A 40 23.76 2.96 -13.62
CA GLN A 40 23.21 4.25 -13.21
C GLN A 40 21.70 4.13 -13.21
N VAL A 41 21.16 3.76 -12.05
CA VAL A 41 19.73 3.65 -11.82
C VAL A 41 19.35 4.80 -10.89
N ASP A 42 18.44 5.66 -11.35
CA ASP A 42 18.00 6.82 -10.57
C ASP A 42 16.63 6.54 -9.93
N PHE A 43 16.51 6.82 -8.64
CA PHE A 43 15.21 6.80 -7.96
C PHE A 43 14.38 8.01 -8.40
N ILE A 44 13.13 7.76 -8.78
CA ILE A 44 12.20 8.83 -9.15
C ILE A 44 11.15 9.02 -8.07
N ALA A 45 10.37 7.98 -7.78
CA ALA A 45 9.27 8.07 -6.83
C ALA A 45 8.93 6.70 -6.24
N SER A 46 8.47 6.70 -4.99
CA SER A 46 7.86 5.53 -4.38
C SER A 46 6.46 5.35 -4.97
N LEU A 47 6.15 4.12 -5.37
CA LEU A 47 4.80 3.69 -5.73
C LEU A 47 4.08 3.17 -4.49
N SER A 48 4.74 2.27 -3.77
CA SER A 48 4.27 1.74 -2.50
C SER A 48 5.46 1.32 -1.65
N ALA A 49 5.37 1.52 -0.34
CA ALA A 49 6.26 0.89 0.62
C ALA A 49 5.38 0.28 1.70
N THR A 50 5.46 -1.03 1.87
CA THR A 50 4.57 -1.78 2.76
C THR A 50 5.38 -2.76 3.59
N PHE A 51 4.98 -2.93 4.84
CA PHE A 51 5.45 -4.04 5.65
C PHE A 51 4.54 -5.25 5.43
N ASP A 52 5.11 -6.33 4.91
CA ASP A 52 4.45 -7.62 4.79
C ASP A 52 4.65 -8.41 6.08
N LEU A 53 3.55 -8.65 6.80
CA LEU A 53 3.53 -9.36 8.07
C LEU A 53 3.83 -10.85 7.93
N ASP A 54 3.47 -11.45 6.79
CA ASP A 54 3.61 -12.90 6.57
C ASP A 54 5.07 -13.24 6.26
N THR A 55 5.72 -12.40 5.46
CA THR A 55 7.13 -12.59 5.09
C THR A 55 8.10 -11.86 6.02
N ALA A 56 7.58 -11.02 6.94
CA ALA A 56 8.34 -10.10 7.76
C ALA A 56 9.36 -9.31 6.92
N ALA A 57 8.88 -8.68 5.85
CA ALA A 57 9.72 -7.94 4.91
C ALA A 57 9.14 -6.55 4.59
N VAL A 58 10.01 -5.58 4.33
CA VAL A 58 9.62 -4.32 3.69
C VAL A 58 9.64 -4.54 2.20
N ILE A 59 8.48 -4.37 1.56
CA ILE A 59 8.33 -4.40 0.11
C ILE A 59 8.25 -2.95 -0.38
N LEU A 60 9.15 -2.57 -1.28
CA LEU A 60 9.18 -1.26 -1.91
C LEU A 60 8.97 -1.42 -3.41
N ASN A 61 7.91 -0.82 -3.93
CA ASN A 61 7.72 -0.61 -5.35
C ASN A 61 8.07 0.84 -5.67
N ALA A 62 8.92 1.08 -6.67
CA ALA A 62 9.36 2.42 -7.03
C ALA A 62 9.51 2.58 -8.54
N PHE A 63 9.31 3.80 -9.01
CA PHE A 63 9.76 4.21 -10.34
C PHE A 63 11.25 4.47 -10.30
N VAL A 64 11.95 3.87 -11.25
CA VAL A 64 13.37 4.09 -11.51
C VAL A 64 13.57 4.51 -12.95
N ASP A 65 14.54 5.39 -13.18
CA ASP A 65 14.99 5.73 -14.52
C ASP A 65 16.33 5.03 -14.81
N ILE A 66 16.44 4.44 -16.01
CA ILE A 66 17.64 3.79 -16.52
C ILE A 66 17.95 4.37 -17.90
N HIS A 67 19.11 5.01 -18.04
CA HIS A 67 19.54 5.57 -19.31
C HIS A 67 20.25 4.51 -20.17
N ASN A 68 19.75 4.20 -21.36
CA ASN A 68 20.43 3.37 -22.33
C ASN A 68 21.22 4.25 -23.32
N PRO A 69 22.55 4.36 -23.19
CA PRO A 69 23.36 5.21 -24.07
C PRO A 69 23.60 4.59 -25.46
N SER A 70 23.08 3.40 -25.73
CA SER A 70 23.23 2.74 -27.04
C SER A 70 22.09 3.09 -27.98
N ASN A 71 22.36 3.00 -29.29
CA ASN A 71 21.34 3.15 -30.33
C ASN A 71 20.51 1.87 -30.56
N LEU A 72 20.63 0.88 -29.67
CA LEU A 72 19.96 -0.41 -29.79
C LEU A 72 18.96 -0.59 -28.64
N THR A 73 17.79 -1.10 -28.97
CA THR A 73 16.85 -1.59 -27.96
C THR A 73 17.35 -2.92 -27.41
N LEU A 74 17.47 -3.03 -26.09
CA LEU A 74 17.86 -4.25 -25.40
C LEU A 74 16.66 -4.90 -24.72
N ASN A 75 16.32 -6.11 -25.14
CA ASN A 75 15.31 -6.93 -24.47
C ASN A 75 16.02 -7.87 -23.50
N ILE A 76 15.97 -7.56 -22.21
CA ILE A 76 16.70 -8.28 -21.15
C ILE A 76 15.80 -9.34 -20.49
N GLY A 77 14.48 -9.15 -20.52
CA GLY A 77 13.53 -9.98 -19.79
C GLY A 77 13.47 -9.58 -18.31
N ASP A 78 13.19 -10.50 -17.41
CA ASP A 78 13.22 -10.18 -15.98
C ASP A 78 14.67 -9.99 -15.51
N LEU A 79 14.92 -8.90 -14.79
CA LEU A 79 16.22 -8.60 -14.17
C LEU A 79 16.10 -8.74 -12.65
N HIS A 80 16.79 -9.74 -12.11
CA HIS A 80 16.93 -10.00 -10.69
C HIS A 80 18.25 -9.45 -10.18
N LEU A 81 18.18 -8.63 -9.14
CA LEU A 81 19.33 -8.07 -8.44
C LEU A 81 19.27 -8.49 -6.97
N THR A 82 20.42 -8.75 -6.37
CA THR A 82 20.57 -8.99 -4.95
C THR A 82 20.92 -7.66 -4.26
N ALA A 83 20.11 -7.26 -3.28
CA ALA A 83 20.45 -6.12 -2.44
C ALA A 83 21.49 -6.55 -1.40
N VAL A 84 22.53 -5.74 -1.20
CA VAL A 84 23.66 -6.04 -0.31
C VAL A 84 23.93 -4.90 0.66
N SER A 85 24.47 -5.21 1.84
CA SER A 85 24.87 -4.19 2.82
C SER A 85 26.08 -3.38 2.34
N ASP A 86 27.00 -4.04 1.64
CA ASP A 86 28.18 -3.45 1.04
C ASP A 86 28.70 -4.33 -0.11
N TYR A 87 29.42 -3.73 -1.05
CA TYR A 87 29.93 -4.46 -2.22
C TYR A 87 31.13 -5.38 -1.93
N VAL A 88 31.77 -5.26 -0.76
CA VAL A 88 33.00 -5.99 -0.43
C VAL A 88 32.68 -7.36 0.15
N SER A 89 31.79 -7.39 1.16
CA SER A 89 31.30 -8.61 1.78
C SER A 89 30.23 -9.30 0.93
N ALA A 90 29.54 -8.53 0.07
CA ALA A 90 28.37 -8.96 -0.69
C ALA A 90 27.30 -9.63 0.20
N THR A 91 27.24 -9.22 1.48
CA THR A 91 26.27 -9.79 2.43
C THR A 91 24.87 -9.41 1.98
N LYS A 92 24.06 -10.44 1.68
CA LYS A 92 22.70 -10.27 1.20
C LYS A 92 21.84 -9.60 2.26
N ALA A 93 21.19 -8.51 1.87
CA ALA A 93 20.20 -7.78 2.66
C ALA A 93 18.79 -7.90 2.06
N GLY A 94 18.66 -8.27 0.78
CA GLY A 94 17.36 -8.39 0.13
C GLY A 94 17.49 -8.69 -1.36
N TYR A 95 16.46 -8.32 -2.12
CA TYR A 95 16.45 -8.43 -3.58
C TYR A 95 15.71 -7.27 -4.23
N ALA A 96 15.96 -7.07 -5.52
CA ALA A 96 15.20 -6.19 -6.39
C ALA A 96 14.90 -6.90 -7.72
N LEU A 97 13.75 -6.59 -8.31
CA LEU A 97 13.24 -7.18 -9.54
C LEU A 97 12.73 -6.06 -10.44
N ILE A 98 13.16 -6.09 -11.70
CA ILE A 98 12.55 -5.32 -12.79
C ILE A 98 12.01 -6.32 -13.80
N LYS A 99 10.68 -6.41 -13.91
CA LYS A 99 10.02 -7.36 -14.81
C LYS A 99 10.08 -6.89 -16.26
N SER A 100 10.23 -7.84 -17.19
CA SER A 100 10.14 -7.63 -18.64
C SER A 100 10.95 -6.43 -19.14
N LEU A 101 12.15 -6.26 -18.58
CA LEU A 101 13.04 -5.15 -18.84
C LEU A 101 13.38 -5.06 -20.32
N THR A 102 12.92 -3.96 -20.91
CA THR A 102 13.25 -3.53 -22.27
C THR A 102 13.82 -2.13 -22.19
N LEU A 103 15.07 -1.96 -22.61
CA LEU A 103 15.75 -0.67 -22.63
C LEU A 103 15.78 -0.15 -24.07
N VAL A 104 14.93 0.82 -24.40
CA VAL A 104 15.04 1.57 -25.66
C VAL A 104 16.14 2.63 -25.56
N PRO A 105 16.72 3.11 -26.68
CA PRO A 105 17.69 4.20 -26.65
C PRO A 105 17.19 5.43 -25.87
N GLY A 106 18.02 5.97 -24.98
CA GLY A 106 17.67 7.10 -24.12
C GLY A 106 17.14 6.69 -22.74
N ASP A 107 16.30 7.53 -22.14
CA ASP A 107 15.79 7.33 -20.78
C ASP A 107 14.63 6.34 -20.75
N ASN A 108 14.71 5.35 -19.86
CA ASN A 108 13.69 4.34 -19.66
C ASN A 108 13.14 4.45 -18.25
N ARG A 109 11.84 4.75 -18.13
CA ARG A 109 11.13 4.74 -16.85
C ARG A 109 10.49 3.40 -16.61
N LEU A 110 10.86 2.76 -15.50
CA LEU A 110 10.51 1.39 -15.19
C LEU A 110 10.02 1.29 -13.74
N VAL A 111 9.28 0.22 -13.43
CA VAL A 111 8.92 -0.12 -12.06
C VAL A 111 9.88 -1.18 -11.55
N ALA A 112 10.50 -0.91 -10.41
CA ALA A 112 11.31 -1.86 -9.68
C ALA A 112 10.59 -2.25 -8.39
N THR A 113 10.55 -3.56 -8.11
CA THR A 113 10.07 -4.11 -6.83
C THR A 113 11.27 -4.61 -6.05
N SER A 114 11.46 -4.12 -4.83
CA SER A 114 12.44 -4.68 -3.90
C SER A 114 11.78 -5.22 -2.66
N ALA A 115 12.43 -6.21 -2.04
CA ALA A 115 12.04 -6.68 -0.73
C ALA A 115 13.27 -6.90 0.16
N VAL A 116 13.13 -6.48 1.42
CA VAL A 116 14.17 -6.52 2.44
C VAL A 116 13.59 -7.20 3.68
N SER A 117 14.16 -8.34 4.07
CA SER A 117 13.66 -9.18 5.16
C SER A 117 14.19 -8.70 6.51
N PHE A 118 13.33 -8.66 7.53
CA PHE A 118 13.74 -8.43 8.92
C PHE A 118 14.39 -9.66 9.55
N ASN A 119 14.20 -10.84 8.97
CA ASN A 119 14.72 -12.09 9.53
C ASN A 119 16.23 -12.26 9.26
N ASP A 120 16.78 -11.52 8.29
CA ASP A 120 18.21 -11.52 7.99
C ASP A 120 18.87 -10.34 8.72
N PRO A 121 19.97 -10.50 9.49
CA PRO A 121 20.57 -9.38 10.23
C PRO A 121 20.91 -8.15 9.37
N ALA A 122 21.55 -8.38 8.22
CA ALA A 122 21.86 -7.31 7.26
C ALA A 122 20.60 -6.72 6.59
N GLY A 123 19.56 -7.54 6.41
CA GLY A 123 18.26 -7.10 5.90
C GLY A 123 17.50 -6.28 6.94
N GLY A 124 17.49 -6.69 8.20
CA GLY A 124 16.83 -5.99 9.30
C GLY A 124 17.36 -4.58 9.49
N ASP A 125 18.68 -4.40 9.48
CA ASP A 125 19.28 -3.06 9.57
C ASP A 125 18.87 -2.16 8.40
N LEU A 126 18.86 -2.70 7.18
CA LEU A 126 18.43 -1.96 5.98
C LEU A 126 16.93 -1.68 6.00
N ALA A 127 16.10 -2.62 6.45
CA ALA A 127 14.66 -2.46 6.57
C ALA A 127 14.32 -1.38 7.61
N ILE A 128 14.96 -1.40 8.78
CA ILE A 128 14.83 -0.35 9.79
C ILE A 128 15.23 1.00 9.20
N ALA A 129 16.38 1.07 8.51
CA ALA A 129 16.82 2.30 7.87
C ALA A 129 15.75 2.82 6.89
N ILE A 130 15.21 1.97 6.01
CA ILE A 130 14.17 2.35 5.03
C ILE A 130 12.94 2.96 5.71
N LEU A 131 12.55 2.43 6.86
CA LEU A 131 11.35 2.85 7.57
C LEU A 131 11.55 4.08 8.45
N SER A 132 12.74 4.26 9.04
CA SER A 132 12.94 5.26 10.10
C SER A 132 14.02 6.29 9.82
N SER A 133 14.79 6.17 8.74
CA SER A 133 15.89 7.10 8.46
C SER A 133 15.37 8.48 8.05
N THR A 134 15.96 9.51 8.67
CA THR A 134 15.80 10.92 8.27
C THR A 134 16.81 11.34 7.21
N ASP A 135 17.80 10.49 6.92
CA ASP A 135 18.82 10.71 5.89
C ASP A 135 18.58 9.80 4.66
N PRO A 136 19.03 10.21 3.47
CA PRO A 136 19.00 9.35 2.29
C PRO A 136 19.79 8.04 2.49
N ILE A 137 19.25 6.92 2.00
CA ILE A 137 19.80 5.59 2.24
C ILE A 137 20.36 5.03 0.92
N PRO A 138 21.64 4.64 0.86
CA PRO A 138 22.17 3.95 -0.30
C PRO A 138 21.63 2.51 -0.36
N PHE A 139 20.86 2.21 -1.39
CA PHE A 139 20.37 0.86 -1.68
C PHE A 139 21.29 0.22 -2.73
N LEU A 140 22.22 -0.62 -2.26
CA LEU A 140 23.25 -1.24 -3.10
C LEU A 140 22.73 -2.57 -3.65
N MET A 141 22.97 -2.79 -4.94
CA MET A 141 22.47 -3.95 -5.67
C MET A 141 23.54 -4.53 -6.58
N ILE A 142 23.60 -5.86 -6.65
CA ILE A 142 24.49 -6.60 -7.55
C ILE A 142 23.68 -7.61 -8.35
N ALA A 143 24.07 -7.84 -9.59
CA ALA A 143 23.55 -8.96 -10.37
C ALA A 143 24.40 -10.20 -10.13
N LEU A 144 23.73 -11.35 -9.97
CA LEU A 144 24.38 -12.66 -9.89
C LEU A 144 24.41 -13.34 -11.27
N ASP A 145 24.93 -14.56 -11.35
CA ASP A 145 25.06 -15.35 -12.58
C ASP A 145 23.72 -15.84 -13.16
N ASP A 146 22.64 -15.69 -12.40
CA ASP A 146 21.25 -16.00 -12.76
C ASP A 146 20.35 -14.75 -12.82
N ALA A 147 20.94 -13.56 -12.95
CA ALA A 147 20.21 -12.29 -12.94
C ALA A 147 19.11 -12.17 -14.00
N THR A 148 19.20 -12.90 -15.12
CA THR A 148 18.11 -13.07 -16.10
C THR A 148 18.06 -14.51 -16.60
N SER A 149 16.91 -14.91 -17.15
CA SER A 149 16.75 -16.17 -17.88
C SER A 149 17.58 -16.22 -19.19
N ASN A 150 18.06 -15.07 -19.68
CA ASN A 150 18.92 -15.01 -20.85
C ASN A 150 20.39 -15.27 -20.48
N VAL A 151 20.81 -16.53 -20.63
CA VAL A 151 22.18 -17.01 -20.32
C VAL A 151 23.27 -16.18 -21.01
N ALA A 152 23.03 -15.69 -22.24
CA ALA A 152 24.01 -14.89 -22.96
C ALA A 152 24.23 -13.51 -22.32
N LEU A 153 23.19 -12.95 -21.68
CA LEU A 153 23.26 -11.67 -21.00
C LEU A 153 23.87 -11.79 -19.60
N ASN A 154 23.71 -12.93 -18.91
CA ASN A 154 24.26 -13.15 -17.56
C ASN A 154 25.80 -12.96 -17.52
N ALA A 155 26.51 -13.33 -18.57
CA ALA A 155 27.96 -13.11 -18.66
C ALA A 155 28.36 -11.62 -18.67
N GLY A 156 27.48 -10.74 -19.17
CA GLY A 156 27.67 -9.29 -19.12
C GLY A 156 27.10 -8.66 -17.85
N LEU A 157 26.04 -9.25 -17.29
CA LEU A 157 25.35 -8.76 -16.10
C LEU A 157 26.04 -9.16 -14.80
N ASN A 158 26.77 -10.26 -14.71
CA ASN A 158 27.42 -10.69 -13.45
C ASN A 158 28.45 -9.70 -12.85
N GLN A 159 28.82 -8.66 -13.59
CA GLN A 159 29.67 -7.55 -13.14
C GLN A 159 28.87 -6.27 -12.83
N LEU A 160 27.54 -6.34 -12.92
CA LEU A 160 26.66 -5.21 -12.66
C LEU A 160 26.59 -5.00 -11.14
N GLN A 161 27.10 -3.84 -10.74
CA GLN A 161 26.88 -3.25 -9.44
C GLN A 161 26.18 -1.92 -9.69
N THR A 162 25.11 -1.67 -8.95
CA THR A 162 24.30 -0.45 -9.09
C THR A 162 23.79 -0.03 -7.73
N SER A 163 23.67 1.28 -7.53
CA SER A 163 23.20 1.84 -6.29
C SER A 163 22.11 2.86 -6.57
N VAL A 164 21.05 2.81 -5.77
CA VAL A 164 19.97 3.78 -5.81
C VAL A 164 19.96 4.53 -4.49
N LEU A 165 19.87 5.85 -4.52
CA LEU A 165 19.74 6.64 -3.30
C LEU A 165 18.26 6.80 -2.95
N LEU A 166 17.82 6.10 -1.90
CA LEU A 166 16.45 6.20 -1.40
C LEU A 166 16.30 7.51 -0.60
N PRO A 167 15.25 8.31 -0.84
CA PRO A 167 15.00 9.50 -0.04
C PRO A 167 14.58 9.12 1.39
N PRO A 168 14.76 10.02 2.37
CA PRO A 168 14.24 9.81 3.71
C PRO A 168 12.71 9.82 3.74
N GLY A 169 12.13 9.10 4.70
CA GLY A 169 10.68 9.07 4.94
C GLY A 169 9.88 8.48 3.77
N LEU A 170 10.35 7.38 3.15
CA LEU A 170 9.70 6.75 1.99
C LEU A 170 8.23 6.39 2.22
N LEU A 171 7.85 6.05 3.45
CA LEU A 171 6.47 5.74 3.82
C LEU A 171 5.59 6.99 3.98
N GLU A 172 6.18 8.13 4.32
CA GLU A 172 5.47 9.35 4.69
C GLU A 172 5.43 10.38 3.55
N LYS A 173 6.22 10.14 2.50
CA LYS A 173 6.37 11.07 1.39
C LYS A 173 5.27 10.86 0.35
N ALA A 174 4.48 11.90 0.15
CA ALA A 174 3.50 11.94 -0.93
C ALA A 174 4.19 11.78 -2.30
N PRO A 175 3.53 11.12 -3.27
CA PRO A 175 3.97 11.19 -4.65
C PRO A 175 4.04 12.64 -5.10
N ALA A 176 4.99 12.97 -5.98
CA ALA A 176 5.21 14.34 -6.45
C ALA A 176 3.94 14.96 -7.07
N ASN A 177 3.11 14.12 -7.70
CA ASN A 177 1.77 14.46 -8.14
C ASN A 177 0.77 13.68 -7.27
N PRO A 178 -0.19 14.34 -6.60
CA PRO A 178 -1.18 13.65 -5.79
C PRO A 178 -2.13 12.81 -6.68
N PRO A 179 -2.61 11.66 -6.19
CA PRO A 179 -3.49 10.76 -6.96
C PRO A 179 -4.94 11.26 -7.07
N TYR A 180 -5.32 12.25 -6.27
CA TYR A 180 -6.64 12.87 -6.30
C TYR A 180 -6.57 14.35 -5.87
N SER A 181 -7.58 15.11 -6.26
CA SER A 181 -7.74 16.51 -5.89
C SER A 181 -8.22 16.63 -4.44
N THR A 182 -7.54 17.45 -3.64
CA THR A 182 -7.94 17.76 -2.25
C THR A 182 -8.98 18.88 -2.15
N THR A 183 -9.46 19.39 -3.29
CA THR A 183 -10.44 20.49 -3.34
C THR A 183 -11.69 20.15 -4.16
N ASP A 184 -11.67 19.05 -4.91
CA ASP A 184 -12.75 18.58 -5.77
C ASP A 184 -13.35 17.26 -5.27
N MET A 185 -13.82 17.27 -4.02
CA MET A 185 -14.51 16.15 -3.40
C MET A 185 -15.91 16.55 -2.94
N ALA A 186 -16.88 15.65 -3.08
CA ALA A 186 -18.26 15.89 -2.67
C ALA A 186 -18.93 14.62 -2.15
N LEU A 187 -19.83 14.79 -1.19
CA LEU A 187 -20.74 13.77 -0.70
C LEU A 187 -22.17 14.12 -1.10
N LYS A 188 -22.92 13.12 -1.55
CA LYS A 188 -24.33 13.22 -1.89
C LYS A 188 -25.10 12.10 -1.21
N PHE A 189 -25.95 12.47 -0.27
CA PHE A 189 -26.88 11.58 0.39
C PHE A 189 -28.13 11.44 -0.49
N LEU A 190 -28.49 10.20 -0.77
CA LEU A 190 -29.65 9.86 -1.57
C LEU A 190 -30.86 9.64 -0.66
N PRO A 191 -32.09 9.76 -1.16
CA PRO A 191 -33.27 9.42 -0.37
C PRO A 191 -33.24 7.99 0.19
N THR A 192 -32.61 7.05 -0.52
CA THR A 192 -32.45 5.66 -0.07
C THR A 192 -31.38 5.48 1.01
N THR A 193 -30.51 6.47 1.23
CA THR A 193 -29.44 6.40 2.25
C THR A 193 -29.98 6.07 3.63
N VAL A 194 -31.18 6.57 3.98
CA VAL A 194 -31.84 6.27 5.25
C VAL A 194 -32.07 4.76 5.43
N ASP A 195 -32.30 4.05 4.32
CA ASP A 195 -32.61 2.63 4.31
C ASP A 195 -31.38 1.74 4.15
N ASP A 196 -30.49 2.07 3.22
CA ASP A 196 -29.36 1.23 2.81
C ASP A 196 -28.00 1.71 3.35
N GLY A 197 -27.93 2.94 3.86
CA GLY A 197 -26.69 3.59 4.30
C GLY A 197 -25.76 4.00 3.17
N LEU A 198 -26.16 3.90 1.90
CA LEU A 198 -25.30 4.22 0.76
C LEU A 198 -25.26 5.73 0.51
N VAL A 199 -24.06 6.27 0.37
CA VAL A 199 -23.79 7.68 0.06
C VAL A 199 -22.99 7.73 -1.23
N GLN A 200 -23.28 8.67 -2.12
CA GLN A 200 -22.45 8.88 -3.30
C GLN A 200 -21.28 9.80 -2.98
N MET A 201 -20.06 9.30 -3.16
CA MET A 201 -18.84 10.08 -3.12
C MET A 201 -18.44 10.44 -4.54
N THR A 202 -18.12 11.72 -4.78
CA THR A 202 -17.52 12.17 -6.05
C THR A 202 -16.12 12.70 -5.80
N MET A 203 -15.14 12.19 -6.54
CA MET A 203 -13.75 12.59 -6.44
C MET A 203 -13.15 12.83 -7.82
N LYS A 204 -12.23 13.79 -7.90
CA LYS A 204 -11.38 13.96 -9.09
C LYS A 204 -10.04 13.26 -8.89
N PHE A 205 -9.84 12.17 -9.61
CA PHE A 205 -8.57 11.43 -9.69
C PHE A 205 -7.63 12.06 -10.71
N LEU A 206 -6.35 12.08 -10.37
CA LEU A 206 -5.26 12.47 -11.24
C LEU A 206 -4.34 11.27 -11.43
N ASN A 207 -3.56 11.26 -12.51
CA ASN A 207 -2.51 10.27 -12.67
C ASN A 207 -1.23 10.70 -11.93
N PRO A 208 -0.85 10.04 -10.82
CA PRO A 208 0.40 10.35 -10.14
C PRO A 208 1.62 9.80 -10.89
N PHE A 209 1.42 8.90 -11.87
CA PHE A 209 2.46 8.14 -12.56
C PHE A 209 2.80 8.76 -13.92
N ILE A 210 3.83 9.60 -13.94
CA ILE A 210 4.27 10.28 -15.16
C ILE A 210 4.73 9.24 -16.20
N GLY A 211 4.04 9.20 -17.35
CA GLY A 211 4.40 8.37 -18.49
C GLY A 211 3.71 7.00 -18.55
N SER A 212 3.03 6.58 -17.48
CA SER A 212 2.30 5.31 -17.43
C SER A 212 0.86 5.54 -17.02
N GLY A 213 -0.10 4.99 -17.77
CA GLY A 213 -1.47 4.89 -17.28
C GLY A 213 -1.56 3.97 -16.07
N TYR A 214 -2.65 4.03 -15.32
CA TYR A 214 -2.99 3.03 -14.32
C TYR A 214 -4.44 2.59 -14.43
N SER A 215 -4.72 1.38 -13.98
CA SER A 215 -6.09 0.89 -13.77
C SER A 215 -6.31 0.69 -12.29
N PHE A 216 -7.33 1.34 -11.75
CA PHE A 216 -7.88 1.08 -10.45
C PHE A 216 -8.72 -0.19 -10.51
N LEU A 217 -8.35 -1.18 -9.70
CA LEU A 217 -9.00 -2.49 -9.71
C LEU A 217 -10.01 -2.64 -8.57
N HIS A 218 -9.59 -2.38 -7.34
CA HIS A 218 -10.37 -2.62 -6.13
C HIS A 218 -9.68 -1.96 -4.92
N MET A 219 -10.20 -2.09 -3.70
CA MET A 219 -9.59 -1.63 -2.45
C MET A 219 -8.92 -2.81 -1.73
N ILE A 220 -7.71 -2.64 -1.19
CA ILE A 220 -6.94 -3.76 -0.59
C ILE A 220 -7.66 -4.40 0.61
N ASN A 221 -8.34 -3.56 1.38
CA ASN A 221 -9.23 -3.95 2.45
C ASN A 221 -10.30 -2.84 2.57
N PRO A 222 -11.51 -3.04 2.02
CA PRO A 222 -12.56 -2.04 2.09
C PRO A 222 -12.91 -1.68 3.53
N HIS A 223 -12.75 -2.63 4.47
CA HIS A 223 -12.97 -2.35 5.88
C HIS A 223 -11.94 -1.37 6.44
N ASP A 224 -10.66 -1.40 6.03
CA ASP A 224 -9.61 -0.47 6.49
C ASP A 224 -9.51 0.80 5.65
N SER A 225 -10.42 0.95 4.68
CA SER A 225 -10.50 2.12 3.84
C SER A 225 -11.72 2.95 4.23
N ASP A 226 -11.46 4.09 4.83
CA ASP A 226 -12.48 4.95 5.42
C ASP A 226 -12.30 6.41 5.05
N ALA A 227 -13.36 7.19 5.28
CA ALA A 227 -13.27 8.63 5.38
C ALA A 227 -13.92 9.05 6.70
N ASP A 228 -13.16 9.68 7.60
CA ASP A 228 -13.62 9.97 8.95
C ASP A 228 -13.51 11.45 9.29
N PRO A 229 -14.52 12.02 9.99
CA PRO A 229 -14.44 13.38 10.48
C PRO A 229 -13.24 13.63 11.39
N ARG A 230 -12.70 14.84 11.34
CA ARG A 230 -11.60 15.25 12.21
C ARG A 230 -11.97 15.06 13.69
N GLY A 231 -11.12 14.37 14.45
CA GLY A 231 -11.29 14.20 15.90
C GLY A 231 -11.95 12.88 16.31
N VAL A 232 -12.44 12.09 15.34
CA VAL A 232 -12.64 10.65 15.57
C VAL A 232 -11.26 10.04 15.83
N ILE A 233 -11.03 9.56 17.05
CA ILE A 233 -9.73 9.01 17.46
C ILE A 233 -9.48 7.75 16.62
N LYS A 234 -8.39 7.76 15.84
CA LYS A 234 -7.89 6.59 15.12
C LYS A 234 -7.86 5.38 16.07
N GLY A 235 -8.63 4.33 15.76
CA GLY A 235 -8.51 3.06 16.48
C GLY A 235 -9.68 2.08 16.34
N SER A 236 -10.92 2.55 16.17
CA SER A 236 -12.07 1.63 16.02
C SER A 236 -13.31 2.22 15.36
N SER A 237 -13.44 3.54 15.32
CA SER A 237 -14.67 4.21 14.89
C SER A 237 -14.56 4.70 13.46
N LYS A 238 -15.52 4.30 12.61
CA LYS A 238 -15.62 4.65 11.20
C LYS A 238 -16.98 5.27 10.94
N VAL A 239 -17.03 6.34 10.16
CA VAL A 239 -18.29 6.96 9.71
C VAL A 239 -18.61 6.54 8.30
N PHE A 240 -17.64 6.66 7.39
CA PHE A 240 -17.79 6.30 6.00
C PHE A 240 -16.82 5.17 5.64
N GLU A 241 -17.36 4.03 5.23
CA GLU A 241 -16.64 2.87 4.72
C GLU A 241 -16.60 2.92 3.18
N LEU A 242 -15.41 2.82 2.60
CA LEU A 242 -15.27 2.75 1.15
C LEU A 242 -15.59 1.34 0.66
N LEU A 243 -16.42 1.26 -0.38
CA LEU A 243 -16.80 0.00 -0.98
C LEU A 243 -15.76 -0.46 -2.02
N ASP A 244 -15.81 -1.76 -2.32
CA ASP A 244 -14.90 -2.43 -3.24
C ASP A 244 -15.36 -2.38 -4.71
N ASP A 245 -16.33 -1.52 -5.04
CA ASP A 245 -16.99 -1.45 -6.35
C ASP A 245 -16.38 -0.40 -7.31
N LEU A 246 -15.37 0.34 -6.85
CA LEU A 246 -14.69 1.35 -7.63
C LEU A 246 -13.71 0.70 -8.62
N THR A 247 -13.96 0.87 -9.92
CA THR A 247 -13.04 0.46 -11.00
C THR A 247 -12.97 1.56 -12.06
N PHE A 248 -11.76 1.92 -12.50
CA PHE A 248 -11.57 2.86 -13.61
C PHE A 248 -10.12 2.80 -14.12
N SER A 249 -9.82 3.42 -15.26
CA SER A 249 -8.45 3.57 -15.76
C SER A 249 -8.15 5.00 -16.16
N LEU A 250 -6.92 5.44 -15.92
CA LEU A 250 -6.36 6.71 -16.38
C LEU A 250 -5.16 6.44 -17.28
N SER A 251 -5.02 7.17 -18.38
CA SER A 251 -3.88 7.10 -19.28
C SER A 251 -3.11 8.41 -19.31
N GLY A 252 -1.78 8.36 -19.42
CA GLY A 252 -0.93 9.56 -19.54
C GLY A 252 -1.19 10.58 -18.42
N ASN A 253 -1.34 11.86 -18.76
CA ASN A 253 -1.62 12.92 -17.78
C ASN A 253 -3.11 13.20 -17.58
N ASN A 254 -3.99 12.22 -17.87
CA ASN A 254 -5.43 12.41 -17.79
C ASN A 254 -5.91 12.49 -16.33
N THR A 255 -7.08 13.10 -16.17
CA THR A 255 -7.83 13.16 -14.91
C THR A 255 -9.22 12.61 -15.14
N ALA A 256 -9.81 11.96 -14.13
CA ALA A 256 -11.21 11.52 -14.18
C ALA A 256 -11.96 12.01 -12.95
N THR A 257 -13.19 12.48 -13.15
CA THR A 257 -14.14 12.65 -12.05
C THR A 257 -14.97 11.40 -11.96
N VAL A 258 -14.88 10.70 -10.83
CA VAL A 258 -15.57 9.44 -10.59
C VAL A 258 -16.54 9.62 -9.45
N THR A 259 -17.76 9.13 -9.64
CA THR A 259 -18.80 9.04 -8.61
C THR A 259 -19.04 7.57 -8.30
N PHE A 260 -18.91 7.19 -7.04
CA PHE A 260 -19.06 5.82 -6.56
C PHE A 260 -19.79 5.80 -5.21
N ASN A 261 -20.24 4.63 -4.79
CA ASN A 261 -20.96 4.50 -3.52
C ASN A 261 -19.96 4.22 -2.38
N ILE A 262 -20.19 4.86 -1.25
CA ILE A 262 -19.60 4.52 0.04
C ILE A 262 -20.74 4.16 0.99
N LYS A 263 -20.42 3.57 2.15
CA LYS A 263 -21.43 3.13 3.11
C LYS A 263 -21.24 3.80 4.46
N LEU A 264 -22.35 4.24 5.06
CA LEU A 264 -22.36 4.66 6.46
C LEU A 264 -22.12 3.45 7.36
N HIS A 265 -21.16 3.58 8.26
CA HIS A 265 -20.80 2.52 9.20
C HIS A 265 -21.51 2.71 10.54
N ALA A 266 -22.26 1.69 10.97
CA ALA A 266 -23.04 1.72 12.19
C ALA A 266 -22.15 1.46 13.42
N ASP A 267 -21.46 2.49 13.87
CA ASP A 267 -20.68 2.43 15.10
C ASP A 267 -21.52 2.80 16.33
N PRO A 268 -21.78 1.85 17.27
CA PRO A 268 -22.55 2.12 18.48
C PRO A 268 -21.83 3.05 19.48
N THR A 269 -20.54 3.34 19.28
CA THR A 269 -19.78 4.27 20.13
C THR A 269 -19.96 5.73 19.70
N LEU A 270 -20.45 5.98 18.48
CA LEU A 270 -20.77 7.31 17.97
C LEU A 270 -22.24 7.62 18.26
N ASP A 271 -22.50 8.56 19.16
CA ASP A 271 -23.87 8.92 19.50
C ASP A 271 -24.52 9.88 18.48
N ARG A 272 -25.83 10.10 18.63
CA ARG A 272 -26.59 11.03 17.79
C ARG A 272 -26.01 12.45 17.79
N SER A 273 -25.41 12.89 18.90
CA SER A 273 -24.86 14.24 19.04
C SER A 273 -23.63 14.44 18.17
N PHE A 274 -22.82 13.39 18.00
CA PHE A 274 -21.73 13.37 17.03
C PHE A 274 -22.24 13.63 15.61
N TYR A 275 -23.23 12.87 15.13
CA TYR A 275 -23.80 13.08 13.79
C TYR A 275 -24.45 14.47 13.63
N GLN A 276 -25.09 14.99 14.68
CA GLN A 276 -25.64 16.34 14.69
C GLN A 276 -24.55 17.41 14.52
N SER A 277 -23.35 17.18 15.07
CA SER A 277 -22.22 18.08 14.89
C SER A 277 -21.74 18.10 13.43
N LEU A 278 -21.71 16.95 12.75
CA LEU A 278 -21.38 16.87 11.32
C LEU A 278 -22.40 17.60 10.44
N VAL A 279 -23.70 17.45 10.74
CA VAL A 279 -24.74 18.20 10.04
C VAL A 279 -24.56 19.70 10.25
N THR A 280 -24.21 20.13 11.46
CA THR A 280 -23.94 21.54 11.76
C THR A 280 -22.72 22.06 11.00
N GLU A 281 -21.65 21.27 10.91
CA GLU A 281 -20.47 21.60 10.14
C GLU A 281 -20.78 21.73 8.64
N SER A 282 -21.54 20.77 8.10
CA SER A 282 -21.96 20.73 6.69
C SER A 282 -22.76 21.96 6.26
N ALA A 283 -23.38 22.69 7.19
CA ALA A 283 -24.11 23.94 6.89
C ALA A 283 -23.20 25.04 6.33
N SER A 284 -21.87 24.94 6.53
CA SER A 284 -20.87 25.79 5.88
C SER A 284 -20.61 25.45 4.40
N GLY A 285 -21.25 24.39 3.90
CA GLY A 285 -21.07 23.83 2.56
C GLY A 285 -20.02 22.73 2.46
N ASN A 286 -19.28 22.45 3.55
CA ASN A 286 -18.28 21.38 3.59
C ASN A 286 -18.30 20.62 4.91
N VAL A 287 -17.84 19.36 4.88
CA VAL A 287 -17.45 18.57 6.05
C VAL A 287 -15.96 18.21 5.93
N GLN A 288 -15.22 18.27 7.03
CA GLN A 288 -13.78 18.02 7.07
C GLN A 288 -13.48 16.56 7.41
N LEU A 289 -12.95 15.81 6.44
CA LEU A 289 -12.66 14.38 6.57
C LEU A 289 -11.16 14.07 6.42
N ILE A 290 -10.73 13.00 7.08
CA ILE A 290 -9.44 12.32 6.87
C ILE A 290 -9.78 11.02 6.15
N MET A 291 -9.10 10.72 5.05
CA MET A 291 -9.41 9.57 4.21
C MET A 291 -8.26 8.58 4.23
N ASN A 292 -8.49 7.34 4.64
CA ASN A 292 -7.55 6.25 4.42
C ASN A 292 -7.94 5.53 3.12
N PHE A 293 -7.16 5.79 2.07
CA PHE A 293 -7.47 5.32 0.73
C PHE A 293 -6.36 4.38 0.26
N ASN A 294 -6.65 3.08 0.21
CA ASN A 294 -5.68 2.02 -0.06
C ASN A 294 -6.11 1.21 -1.28
N PRO A 295 -5.98 1.76 -2.49
CA PRO A 295 -6.42 1.07 -3.69
C PRO A 295 -5.45 -0.03 -4.08
N VAL A 296 -5.94 -0.95 -4.92
CA VAL A 296 -5.14 -1.87 -5.71
C VAL A 296 -5.20 -1.42 -7.17
N ILE A 297 -4.04 -1.26 -7.78
CA ILE A 297 -3.90 -0.76 -9.15
C ILE A 297 -2.99 -1.65 -10.00
N THR A 298 -3.10 -1.55 -11.31
CA THR A 298 -2.06 -1.98 -12.26
C THR A 298 -1.51 -0.78 -13.02
N LEU A 299 -0.31 -0.90 -13.56
CA LEU A 299 0.38 0.17 -14.29
C LEU A 299 0.55 -0.20 -15.78
N GLY A 300 -0.02 0.60 -16.67
CA GLY A 300 0.10 0.42 -18.11
C GLY A 300 -0.39 -0.95 -18.58
N GLN A 301 0.55 -1.80 -19.03
CA GLN A 301 0.31 -3.18 -19.45
C GLN A 301 0.87 -4.21 -18.45
N ASP A 302 1.47 -3.77 -17.34
CA ASP A 302 1.96 -4.67 -16.30
C ASP A 302 0.76 -5.27 -15.54
N PRO A 303 0.57 -6.59 -15.55
CA PRO A 303 -0.52 -7.24 -14.83
C PRO A 303 -0.28 -7.29 -13.31
N THR A 304 0.88 -6.85 -12.82
CA THR A 304 1.21 -6.82 -11.40
C THR A 304 0.29 -5.83 -10.67
N GLU A 305 -0.33 -6.31 -9.60
CA GLU A 305 -1.10 -5.49 -8.69
C GLU A 305 -0.18 -4.75 -7.72
N TYR A 306 -0.45 -3.47 -7.53
CA TYR A 306 0.25 -2.60 -6.60
C TYR A 306 -0.76 -1.98 -5.66
N ALA A 307 -0.40 -1.88 -4.38
CA ALA A 307 -1.22 -1.24 -3.37
C ALA A 307 -0.57 0.05 -2.87
N PRO A 308 -0.66 1.16 -3.62
CA PRO A 308 -0.08 2.41 -3.18
C PRO A 308 -0.86 2.96 -1.98
N PHE A 309 -0.14 3.59 -1.05
CA PHE A 309 -0.76 4.15 0.15
C PHE A 309 -1.19 5.60 -0.14
N TRP A 310 -2.49 5.81 -0.38
CA TRP A 310 -3.06 7.11 -0.79
C TRP A 310 -3.86 7.78 0.33
N THR A 311 -3.50 7.54 1.59
CA THR A 311 -4.13 8.24 2.73
C THR A 311 -3.95 9.76 2.63
N SER A 312 -4.99 10.50 2.99
CA SER A 312 -4.97 11.95 2.98
C SER A 312 -3.92 12.52 3.92
N GLN A 313 -3.51 11.80 4.97
CA GLN A 313 -2.45 12.24 5.87
C GLN A 313 -1.10 12.42 5.17
N ILE A 314 -0.87 11.65 4.12
CA ILE A 314 0.31 11.78 3.26
C ILE A 314 0.03 12.84 2.20
N ILE A 315 -1.09 12.70 1.48
CA ILE A 315 -1.41 13.55 0.31
C ILE A 315 -1.65 15.02 0.68
N ALA A 316 -2.25 15.27 1.84
CA ALA A 316 -2.61 16.58 2.39
C ALA A 316 -1.91 16.83 3.75
N SER A 317 -0.64 16.43 3.87
CA SER A 317 0.14 16.56 5.11
C SER A 317 0.16 17.98 5.68
N GLY A 318 0.14 19.01 4.82
CA GLY A 318 0.07 20.43 5.23
C GLY A 318 -1.19 20.81 6.01
N THR A 319 -2.27 20.03 5.94
CA THR A 319 -3.50 20.20 6.73
C THR A 319 -3.69 19.11 7.78
N GLY A 320 -2.65 18.31 8.05
CA GLY A 320 -2.75 17.12 8.91
C GLY A 320 -3.62 16.01 8.31
N GLY A 321 -3.76 16.01 6.98
CA GLY A 321 -4.60 15.06 6.24
C GLY A 321 -6.07 15.41 6.18
N VAL A 322 -6.46 16.59 6.66
CA VAL A 322 -7.86 17.03 6.64
C VAL A 322 -8.21 17.60 5.27
N ILE A 323 -9.25 17.04 4.65
CA ILE A 323 -9.75 17.40 3.32
C ILE A 323 -11.20 17.90 3.44
N PRO A 324 -11.55 19.04 2.83
CA PRO A 324 -12.94 19.49 2.75
C PRO A 324 -13.71 18.70 1.68
N PHE A 325 -14.79 18.04 2.10
CA PHE A 325 -15.78 17.45 1.20
C PHE A 325 -16.99 18.35 1.10
N LYS A 326 -17.36 18.73 -0.13
CA LYS A 326 -18.59 19.51 -0.38
C LYS A 326 -19.79 18.69 0.07
N ALA A 327 -20.65 19.28 0.88
CA ALA A 327 -21.85 18.64 1.41
C ALA A 327 -23.08 19.50 1.08
N GLY A 328 -24.13 18.85 0.56
CA GLY A 328 -25.41 19.50 0.27
C GLY A 328 -26.35 19.52 1.47
N SER A 329 -27.53 20.13 1.30
CA SER A 329 -28.59 20.09 2.31
C SER A 329 -29.09 18.66 2.61
N ASP A 330 -28.85 17.72 1.70
CA ASP A 330 -29.14 16.29 1.87
C ASP A 330 -28.29 15.61 2.95
N PHE A 331 -27.17 16.22 3.38
CA PHE A 331 -26.32 15.66 4.43
C PHE A 331 -27.08 15.39 5.75
N GLY A 332 -28.17 16.12 6.00
CA GLY A 332 -29.06 15.89 7.14
C GLY A 332 -29.66 14.47 7.23
N LEU A 333 -29.74 13.74 6.11
CA LEU A 333 -30.24 12.36 6.07
C LEU A 333 -29.39 11.38 6.89
N ILE A 334 -28.16 11.75 7.26
CA ILE A 334 -27.32 10.94 8.16
C ILE A 334 -27.96 10.76 9.55
N LEU A 335 -28.73 11.76 10.02
CA LEU A 335 -29.45 11.67 11.30
C LEU A 335 -30.62 10.71 11.20
N ASP A 336 -31.37 10.75 10.10
CA ASP A 336 -32.50 9.84 9.85
C ASP A 336 -32.02 8.39 9.73
N TRP A 337 -30.88 8.18 9.04
CA TRP A 337 -30.22 6.87 8.99
C TRP A 337 -29.80 6.40 10.40
N TYR A 338 -29.15 7.27 11.18
CA TYR A 338 -28.73 6.94 12.56
C TYR A 338 -29.93 6.54 13.43
N ASP A 339 -30.99 7.35 13.44
CA ASP A 339 -32.19 7.12 14.26
C ASP A 339 -32.88 5.79 13.86
N LYS A 340 -32.73 5.37 12.60
CA LYS A 340 -33.21 4.07 12.12
C LYS A 340 -32.33 2.90 12.56
N GLN A 341 -31.00 3.04 12.53
CA GLN A 341 -30.07 1.97 12.93
C GLN A 341 -30.04 1.77 14.45
N PHE A 342 -30.20 2.87 15.20
CA PHE A 342 -30.15 2.89 16.67
C PHE A 342 -31.47 3.43 17.22
N PRO A 343 -32.59 2.70 17.06
CA PRO A 343 -33.87 3.15 17.57
C PRO A 343 -33.74 3.40 19.06
N ALA A 344 -34.16 4.58 19.51
CA ALA A 344 -34.18 4.91 20.92
C ALA A 344 -34.87 3.76 21.67
N ILE A 345 -34.21 3.23 22.70
CA ILE A 345 -34.84 2.27 23.60
C ILE A 345 -35.99 3.04 24.24
N VAL A 346 -37.19 2.85 23.70
CA VAL A 346 -38.41 3.37 24.30
C VAL A 346 -38.42 2.75 25.69
N ALA A 347 -38.21 3.58 26.71
CA ALA A 347 -38.26 3.13 28.08
C ALA A 347 -39.58 2.38 28.23
N VAL A 348 -39.50 1.04 28.34
CA VAL A 348 -40.68 0.23 28.62
C VAL A 348 -41.22 0.84 29.90
N PRO A 349 -42.44 1.40 29.90
CA PRO A 349 -42.99 2.00 31.10
C PRO A 349 -42.86 0.92 32.17
N THR A 350 -42.09 1.22 33.21
CA THR A 350 -41.94 0.33 34.35
C THR A 350 -43.35 0.08 34.83
N VAL A 351 -43.89 -1.10 34.49
CA VAL A 351 -45.17 -1.56 35.02
C VAL A 351 -44.94 -1.51 36.51
N ALA A 352 -45.59 -0.55 37.17
CA ALA A 352 -45.44 -0.35 38.60
C ALA A 352 -45.61 -1.73 39.23
N THR A 353 -44.52 -2.26 39.79
CA THR A 353 -44.56 -3.52 40.52
C THR A 353 -45.68 -3.31 41.53
N PRO A 354 -46.76 -4.11 41.50
CA PRO A 354 -47.85 -3.93 42.44
C PRO A 354 -47.22 -3.87 43.82
N SER A 355 -47.47 -2.77 44.55
CA SER A 355 -46.99 -2.61 45.92
C SER A 355 -47.24 -3.93 46.64
N PRO A 356 -46.23 -4.54 47.28
CA PRO A 356 -46.43 -5.80 47.98
C PRO A 356 -47.58 -5.58 48.95
N THR A 357 -48.70 -6.25 48.69
CA THR A 357 -49.81 -6.32 49.64
C THR A 357 -49.21 -6.82 50.93
N SER A 358 -49.35 -6.03 52.00
CA SER A 358 -48.87 -6.36 53.33
C SER A 358 -49.45 -7.71 53.76
N THR A 359 -48.72 -8.80 53.52
CA THR A 359 -49.04 -10.10 54.09
C THR A 359 -48.72 -10.03 55.57
N THR A 360 -49.78 -10.16 56.35
CA THR A 360 -49.80 -10.29 57.80
C THR A 360 -48.80 -11.35 58.26
N ASP A 361 -48.06 -11.03 59.32
CA ASP A 361 -47.11 -11.89 60.01
C ASP A 361 -47.64 -13.32 60.19
N VAL A 362 -46.99 -14.29 59.51
CA VAL A 362 -47.05 -15.69 59.90
C VAL A 362 -45.65 -16.06 60.40
N ALA A 363 -45.58 -16.40 61.68
CA ALA A 363 -44.37 -16.83 62.37
C ALA A 363 -43.67 -17.98 61.62
N MET A 364 -42.40 -17.77 61.24
CA MET A 364 -41.52 -18.84 60.76
C MET A 364 -41.08 -19.74 61.93
N PRO A 365 -41.03 -21.07 61.73
CA PRO A 365 -40.33 -21.97 62.62
C PRO A 365 -38.82 -21.87 62.41
N THR A 366 -38.11 -21.77 63.53
CA THR A 366 -36.67 -21.91 63.66
C THR A 366 -36.20 -23.31 63.25
N SER A 367 -35.45 -23.43 62.17
CA SER A 367 -34.21 -24.22 62.10
C SER A 367 -33.69 -24.26 60.67
N LEU A 368 -32.42 -23.89 60.47
CA LEU A 368 -31.52 -24.59 59.55
C LEU A 368 -30.09 -24.12 59.81
N ALA A 369 -29.20 -25.10 59.67
CA ALA A 369 -27.85 -25.16 60.16
C ALA A 369 -26.91 -24.09 59.59
N ALA A 370 -25.90 -23.77 60.39
CA ALA A 370 -24.77 -22.94 60.00
C ALA A 370 -24.00 -23.56 58.83
N SER A 371 -23.89 -22.80 57.73
CA SER A 371 -22.94 -23.08 56.65
C SER A 371 -21.52 -22.72 57.11
N PRO A 372 -20.50 -23.57 56.89
CA PRO A 372 -19.13 -23.21 57.21
C PRO A 372 -18.62 -22.11 56.27
N SER A 373 -17.86 -21.17 56.84
CA SER A 373 -17.19 -20.09 56.12
C SER A 373 -16.15 -20.64 55.13
N PRO A 374 -15.99 -20.03 53.94
CA PRO A 374 -14.91 -20.38 53.04
C PRO A 374 -13.56 -19.95 53.62
N VAL A 375 -12.60 -20.87 53.60
CA VAL A 375 -11.19 -20.63 53.94
C VAL A 375 -10.56 -19.82 52.81
N ALA A 376 -10.05 -18.64 53.12
CA ALA A 376 -9.25 -17.84 52.19
C ALA A 376 -7.92 -18.57 51.94
N THR A 377 -7.68 -18.99 50.69
CA THR A 377 -6.38 -19.46 50.22
C THR A 377 -5.65 -18.27 49.61
N SER A 378 -4.67 -17.73 50.32
CA SER A 378 -3.71 -16.76 49.78
C SER A 378 -2.64 -17.52 49.00
N THR A 379 -2.75 -17.55 47.67
CA THR A 379 -1.63 -17.91 46.81
C THR A 379 -0.71 -16.69 46.68
N THR A 380 0.45 -16.76 47.33
CA THR A 380 1.57 -15.86 47.07
C THR A 380 2.17 -16.20 45.71
N ASP A 381 2.03 -15.30 44.74
CA ASP A 381 2.75 -15.37 43.47
C ASP A 381 4.27 -15.26 43.73
N PRO A 382 5.10 -16.13 43.13
CA PRO A 382 6.55 -15.98 43.20
C PRO A 382 6.98 -14.76 42.38
N ALA A 383 7.80 -13.91 42.99
CA ALA A 383 8.40 -12.74 42.33
C ALA A 383 9.24 -13.16 41.10
N PRO A 384 9.16 -12.43 39.98
CA PRO A 384 10.00 -12.71 38.82
C PRO A 384 11.48 -12.47 39.15
N PRO A 385 12.40 -13.26 38.56
CA PRO A 385 13.83 -13.10 38.79
C PRO A 385 14.32 -11.76 38.23
N ALA A 386 15.19 -11.10 39.00
CA ALA A 386 15.87 -9.88 38.58
C ALA A 386 16.77 -10.16 37.36
N ILE A 387 16.58 -9.39 36.29
CA ILE A 387 17.46 -9.38 35.12
C ILE A 387 18.69 -8.53 35.48
N THR A 388 19.84 -9.16 35.57
CA THR A 388 21.14 -8.48 35.67
C THR A 388 21.65 -8.25 34.25
N VAL A 389 21.74 -6.98 33.84
CA VAL A 389 22.44 -6.58 32.61
C VAL A 389 23.95 -6.61 32.89
N VAL A 390 24.70 -7.32 32.05
CA VAL A 390 26.18 -7.29 32.01
C VAL A 390 26.61 -6.42 30.86
#